data_AF-A0A2M7DS15-F1
#
_entry.id   AF-A0A2M7DS15-F1
#
_cell.length_a   1.000
_cell.length_b   1.000
_cell.length_c   1.000
_cell.angle_alpha   90.00
_cell.angle_beta   90.00
_cell.angle_gamma   90.00
#
_symmetry.space_group_name_H-M   'P 1'
#
loop_
_entity.id
_entity.type
_entity.pdbx_description
1 polymer ?
#
loop_
_entity_poly.entity_id
_entity_poly.type
_entity_poly.pdbx_seq_one_letter_code
_entity_poly.pdbx_strand_id
1 'polypeptide(L)'
;MIMSKQLLNKILTALSQMPNKWDARQVYLDWKNANSPYLRQTEWIGWRFQELCEYYLKQTKMFDFTEQRYGYADFDAFAEIPWDFKAHIRQNPRGLLTHKVPGTDKRATLRAIEKHGAAGFIVGIGTAIFNDEDRGFQLWHDELKGGLSKYEEERISRRAPSRLRKTNFTLKEIWIIEIDKKLCKNLGTFMEGFRNKDGSPRKAKVMLDLNNIEPIDKIVFS
;
A
#
# COMPACT_ATOMS: atom_id res chain seq x y z
N MET A 1 22.85 3.12 -4.50
CA MET A 1 22.26 3.33 -3.18
C MET A 1 22.66 4.72 -2.70
N ILE A 2 21.71 5.63 -2.75
CA ILE A 2 21.79 7.01 -2.23
C ILE A 2 21.63 6.99 -0.71
N MET A 3 20.75 6.14 -0.19
CA MET A 3 20.53 5.98 1.24
C MET A 3 21.76 5.39 1.97
N SER A 4 21.97 5.81 3.22
CA SER A 4 23.01 5.27 4.09
C SER A 4 22.77 3.80 4.46
N LYS A 5 23.85 3.02 4.59
CA LYS A 5 23.80 1.64 5.12
C LYS A 5 23.19 1.59 6.53
N GLN A 6 23.40 2.64 7.33
CA GLN A 6 22.84 2.73 8.67
C GLN A 6 21.31 2.78 8.63
N LEU A 7 20.72 3.62 7.77
CA LEU A 7 19.27 3.69 7.60
C LEU A 7 18.71 2.36 7.09
N LEU A 8 19.34 1.75 6.08
CA LEU A 8 18.93 0.43 5.57
C LEU A 8 18.86 -0.63 6.68
N ASN A 9 19.93 -0.77 7.47
CA ASN A 9 19.99 -1.75 8.55
C ASN A 9 18.92 -1.51 9.62
N LYS A 10 18.59 -0.23 9.91
CA LYS A 10 17.54 0.14 10.85
C LYS A 10 16.15 -0.20 10.31
N ILE A 11 15.88 0.04 9.03
CA ILE A 11 14.64 -0.39 8.37
C ILE A 11 14.50 -1.90 8.47
N LEU A 12 15.54 -2.66 8.07
CA LEU A 12 15.51 -4.12 8.06
C LEU A 12 15.25 -4.70 9.46
N THR A 13 15.93 -4.16 10.47
CA THR A 13 15.81 -4.60 11.87
C THR A 13 14.45 -4.25 12.48
N ALA A 14 13.89 -3.09 12.15
CA ALA A 14 12.59 -2.67 12.66
C ALA A 14 11.46 -3.48 12.03
N LEU A 15 11.46 -3.62 10.70
CA LEU A 15 10.38 -4.27 9.98
C LEU A 15 10.40 -5.80 10.07
N SER A 16 11.53 -6.43 10.41
CA SER A 16 11.60 -7.88 10.64
C SER A 16 10.79 -8.34 11.85
N GLN A 17 10.42 -7.42 12.75
CA GLN A 17 9.59 -7.68 13.92
C GLN A 17 8.08 -7.64 13.62
N MET A 18 7.69 -7.29 12.38
CA MET A 18 6.29 -7.16 11.99
C MET A 18 5.56 -8.50 12.05
N PRO A 19 4.33 -8.57 12.60
CA PRO A 19 3.54 -9.79 12.53
C PRO A 19 3.26 -10.12 11.06
N ASN A 20 3.42 -11.39 10.67
CA ASN A 20 3.29 -11.81 9.27
C ASN A 20 1.92 -12.40 8.91
N LYS A 21 1.01 -12.55 9.87
CA LYS A 21 -0.37 -13.04 9.65
C LYS A 21 -1.35 -12.00 10.16
N TRP A 22 -2.22 -11.52 9.29
CA TRP A 22 -3.25 -10.52 9.62
C TRP A 22 -4.64 -11.08 9.35
N ASP A 23 -5.52 -10.92 10.33
CA ASP A 23 -6.94 -11.24 10.22
C ASP A 23 -7.74 -9.95 10.06
N ALA A 24 -8.56 -9.89 9.01
CA ALA A 24 -9.30 -8.69 8.68
C ALA A 24 -10.35 -8.35 9.74
N ARG A 25 -10.98 -9.35 10.39
CA ARG A 25 -11.96 -9.06 11.45
C ARG A 25 -11.27 -8.36 12.61
N GLN A 26 -10.12 -8.88 13.03
CA GLN A 26 -9.33 -8.26 14.09
C GLN A 26 -8.93 -6.82 13.71
N VAL A 27 -8.42 -6.61 12.49
CA VAL A 27 -8.02 -5.26 12.02
C VAL A 27 -9.20 -4.27 12.04
N TYR A 28 -10.37 -4.67 11.54
CA TYR A 28 -11.53 -3.77 11.56
C TYR A 28 -12.08 -3.52 12.98
N LEU A 29 -11.97 -4.49 13.89
CA LEU A 29 -12.33 -4.29 15.29
C LEU A 29 -11.35 -3.32 15.97
N ASP A 30 -10.04 -3.46 15.71
CA ASP A 30 -9.01 -2.53 16.18
C ASP A 30 -9.33 -1.10 15.68
N TRP A 31 -9.65 -0.96 14.38
CA TRP A 31 -10.04 0.32 13.79
C TRP A 31 -11.33 0.89 14.34
N LYS A 32 -12.33 0.05 14.62
CA LYS A 32 -13.57 0.50 15.26
C LYS A 32 -13.28 1.03 16.67
N ASN A 33 -12.51 0.29 17.46
CA ASN A 33 -12.16 0.69 18.83
C ASN A 33 -11.32 1.97 18.87
N ALA A 34 -10.49 2.19 17.85
CA ALA A 34 -9.68 3.39 17.71
C ALA A 34 -10.40 4.57 17.02
N ASN A 35 -11.68 4.44 16.64
CA ASN A 35 -12.39 5.42 15.79
C ASN A 35 -11.60 5.79 14.51
N SER A 36 -10.91 4.81 13.92
CA SER A 36 -10.03 5.03 12.77
C SER A 36 -10.82 5.37 11.49
N PRO A 37 -10.33 6.31 10.66
CA PRO A 37 -10.93 6.61 9.36
C PRO A 37 -10.87 5.41 8.38
N TYR A 38 -10.06 4.40 8.68
CA TYR A 38 -9.89 3.20 7.84
C TYR A 38 -11.02 2.19 7.98
N LEU A 39 -11.93 2.34 8.96
CA LEU A 39 -13.05 1.42 9.20
C LEU A 39 -13.90 1.15 7.94
N ARG A 40 -14.03 2.14 7.05
CA ARG A 40 -14.82 2.05 5.82
C ARG A 40 -14.01 1.58 4.60
N GLN A 41 -12.69 1.42 4.72
CA GLN A 41 -11.80 1.12 3.62
C GLN A 41 -11.77 -0.37 3.32
N THR A 42 -11.92 -0.75 2.06
CA THR A 42 -11.96 -2.17 1.65
C THR A 42 -10.59 -2.73 1.31
N GLU A 43 -9.62 -1.85 1.03
CA GLU A 43 -8.21 -2.18 0.81
C GLU A 43 -7.43 -2.19 2.14
N TRP A 44 -7.97 -2.92 3.11
CA TRP A 44 -7.49 -2.88 4.50
C TRP A 44 -6.03 -3.30 4.65
N ILE A 45 -5.54 -4.21 3.81
CA ILE A 45 -4.16 -4.71 3.85
C ILE A 45 -3.16 -3.57 3.62
N GLY A 46 -3.45 -2.65 2.69
CA GLY A 46 -2.59 -1.51 2.41
C GLY A 46 -2.49 -0.57 3.61
N TRP A 47 -3.64 -0.22 4.20
CA TRP A 47 -3.70 0.63 5.40
C TRP A 47 -3.05 -0.03 6.61
N ARG A 48 -3.32 -1.32 6.84
CA ARG A 48 -2.70 -2.07 7.93
C ARG A 48 -1.18 -2.15 7.78
N PHE A 49 -0.68 -2.36 6.56
CA PHE A 49 0.75 -2.37 6.31
C PHE A 49 1.38 -0.99 6.59
N GLN A 50 0.73 0.09 6.14
CA GLN A 50 1.17 1.45 6.44
C GLN A 50 1.23 1.71 7.95
N GLU A 51 0.18 1.40 8.72
CA GLU A 51 0.16 1.54 10.19
C GLU A 51 1.30 0.76 10.86
N LEU A 52 1.59 -0.46 10.40
CA LEU A 52 2.66 -1.27 10.94
C LEU A 52 4.04 -0.68 10.58
N CYS A 53 4.23 -0.23 9.33
CA CYS A 53 5.45 0.47 8.93
C CYS A 53 5.67 1.71 9.81
N GLU A 54 4.66 2.55 9.99
CA GLU A 54 4.72 3.72 10.87
C GLU A 54 5.09 3.33 12.30
N TYR A 55 4.41 2.33 12.87
CA TYR A 55 4.68 1.85 14.22
C TYR A 55 6.14 1.40 14.43
N TYR A 56 6.65 0.53 13.57
CA TYR A 56 8.00 -0.03 13.72
C TYR A 56 9.08 0.98 13.35
N LEU A 57 8.90 1.75 12.26
CA LEU A 57 9.90 2.70 11.80
C LEU A 57 10.00 3.93 12.72
N LYS A 58 8.91 4.35 13.37
CA LYS A 58 8.95 5.42 14.38
C LYS A 58 9.88 5.10 15.55
N GLN A 59 10.03 3.82 15.91
CA GLN A 59 10.95 3.40 16.98
C GLN A 59 12.43 3.62 16.62
N THR A 60 12.76 3.70 15.33
CA THR A 60 14.14 3.99 14.87
C THR A 60 14.56 5.43 15.16
N LYS A 61 13.58 6.34 15.34
CA LYS A 61 13.77 7.80 15.44
C LYS A 61 14.48 8.42 14.22
N MET A 62 14.58 7.70 13.11
CA MET A 62 15.17 8.19 11.84
C MET A 62 14.12 8.68 10.85
N PHE A 63 12.85 8.32 11.07
CA PHE A 63 11.74 8.65 10.19
C PHE A 63 10.90 9.78 10.75
N ASP A 64 10.57 10.71 9.86
CA ASP A 64 9.54 11.71 10.02
C ASP A 64 8.27 11.28 9.29
N PHE A 65 7.14 11.29 9.99
CA PHE A 65 5.81 10.92 9.49
C PHE A 65 4.86 12.12 9.39
N THR A 66 5.39 13.34 9.56
CA THR A 66 4.63 14.53 9.21
C THR A 66 4.40 14.55 7.69
N GLU A 67 3.32 15.19 7.22
CA GLU A 67 2.94 15.16 5.80
C GLU A 67 4.07 15.72 4.91
N GLN A 68 4.73 14.84 4.16
CA GLN A 68 5.80 15.22 3.23
C GLN A 68 5.23 15.34 1.83
N ARG A 69 4.85 16.58 1.47
CA ARG A 69 4.21 16.90 0.19
C ARG A 69 5.24 17.30 -0.87
N TYR A 70 5.33 16.54 -1.95
CA TYR A 70 6.09 16.92 -3.14
C TYR A 70 5.13 17.30 -4.27
N GLY A 71 4.69 18.56 -4.28
CA GLY A 71 3.60 19.04 -5.13
C GLY A 71 2.24 18.70 -4.50
N TYR A 72 1.52 17.73 -5.05
CA TYR A 72 0.18 17.33 -4.58
C TYR A 72 0.09 15.85 -4.20
N ALA A 73 1.22 15.19 -3.97
CA ALA A 73 1.23 13.82 -3.50
C ALA A 73 2.10 13.72 -2.25
N ASP A 74 1.59 12.90 -1.34
CA ASP A 74 2.08 12.76 0.01
C ASP A 74 2.82 11.42 0.04
N PHE A 75 4.08 11.46 0.44
CA PHE A 75 4.81 10.26 0.82
C PHE A 75 4.46 9.92 2.26
N ASP A 76 4.45 8.62 2.58
CA ASP A 76 4.04 8.14 3.90
C ASP A 76 5.06 8.50 4.98
N ALA A 77 6.33 8.63 4.63
CA ALA A 77 7.38 9.07 5.55
C ALA A 77 8.57 9.72 4.83
N PHE A 78 9.46 10.34 5.60
CA PHE A 78 10.76 10.82 5.14
C PHE A 78 11.88 10.36 6.05
N ALA A 79 12.95 9.84 5.44
CA ALA A 79 14.21 9.51 6.10
C ALA A 79 15.31 9.52 5.04
N GLU A 80 16.21 10.51 5.08
CA GLU A 80 17.22 10.86 4.04
C GLU A 80 16.60 11.16 2.65
N ILE A 81 15.72 10.28 2.18
CA ILE A 81 14.85 10.33 1.01
C ILE A 81 13.38 10.14 1.44
N PRO A 82 12.40 10.52 0.60
CA PRO A 82 10.99 10.24 0.88
C PRO A 82 10.62 8.77 0.60
N TRP A 83 9.69 8.22 1.39
CA TRP A 83 9.30 6.81 1.40
C TRP A 83 7.80 6.61 1.19
N ASP A 84 7.45 5.68 0.32
CA ASP A 84 6.07 5.27 0.04
C ASP A 84 5.88 3.80 0.45
N PHE A 85 4.86 3.51 1.25
CA PHE A 85 4.55 2.18 1.77
C PHE A 85 3.44 1.55 0.92
N LYS A 86 3.67 0.32 0.46
CA LYS A 86 2.70 -0.39 -0.39
C LYS A 86 2.59 -1.83 0.04
N ALA A 87 1.36 -2.34 0.09
CA ALA A 87 1.12 -3.77 0.20
C ALA A 87 0.71 -4.34 -1.17
N HIS A 88 1.26 -5.50 -1.50
CA HIS A 88 0.99 -6.21 -2.74
C HIS A 88 0.59 -7.65 -2.46
N ILE A 89 -0.46 -8.10 -3.15
CA ILE A 89 -0.93 -9.48 -3.07
C ILE A 89 -0.47 -10.17 -4.33
N ARG A 90 0.38 -11.17 -4.16
CA ARG A 90 1.07 -11.86 -5.25
C ARG A 90 0.13 -12.62 -6.19
N GLN A 91 -1.06 -12.97 -5.72
CA GLN A 91 -2.09 -13.67 -6.50
C GLN A 91 -3.41 -12.92 -6.44
N ASN A 92 -4.09 -12.82 -7.57
CA ASN A 92 -5.45 -12.29 -7.63
C ASN A 92 -6.48 -13.36 -7.17
N PRO A 93 -7.78 -13.03 -7.06
CA PRO A 93 -8.80 -14.00 -6.64
C PRO A 93 -8.95 -15.22 -7.54
N ARG A 94 -8.38 -15.20 -8.77
CA ARG A 94 -8.37 -16.32 -9.72
C ARG A 94 -7.07 -17.14 -9.66
N GLY A 95 -6.20 -16.87 -8.68
CA GLY A 95 -4.90 -17.52 -8.53
C GLY A 95 -3.81 -17.06 -9.51
N LEU A 96 -4.10 -16.06 -10.36
CA LEU A 96 -3.10 -15.56 -11.31
C LEU A 96 -2.09 -14.65 -10.61
N LEU A 97 -0.81 -14.86 -10.92
CA LEU A 97 0.28 -14.04 -10.39
C LEU A 97 0.19 -12.60 -10.87
N THR A 98 0.43 -11.67 -9.95
CA THR A 98 0.51 -10.24 -10.22
C THR A 98 1.86 -9.71 -9.75
N HIS A 99 2.45 -8.81 -10.55
CA HIS A 99 3.78 -8.24 -10.30
C HIS A 99 3.77 -6.70 -10.36
N LYS A 100 2.62 -6.10 -10.68
CA LYS A 100 2.49 -4.65 -10.85
C LYS A 100 1.93 -4.01 -9.59
N VAL A 101 2.70 -3.10 -8.99
CA VAL A 101 2.33 -2.36 -7.78
C VAL A 101 2.20 -0.87 -8.14
N PRO A 102 0.98 -0.31 -8.11
CA PRO A 102 0.80 1.13 -8.28
C PRO A 102 1.40 1.89 -7.10
N GLY A 103 2.37 2.76 -7.36
CA GLY A 103 2.98 3.64 -6.36
C GLY A 103 2.29 5.00 -6.26
N THR A 104 3.10 6.01 -5.97
CA THR A 104 2.73 7.43 -5.86
C THR A 104 2.69 8.14 -7.23
N ASP A 105 2.13 9.35 -7.26
CA ASP A 105 2.10 10.24 -8.44
C ASP A 105 3.48 10.36 -9.10
N LYS A 106 3.55 10.12 -10.41
CA LYS A 106 4.80 10.12 -11.17
C LYS A 106 5.52 11.47 -11.11
N ARG A 107 4.79 12.58 -11.14
CA ARG A 107 5.40 13.91 -11.07
C ARG A 107 5.99 14.19 -9.69
N ALA A 108 5.31 13.77 -8.63
CA ALA A 108 5.81 13.88 -7.26
C ALA A 108 7.05 13.01 -7.05
N THR A 109 7.06 11.76 -7.54
CA THR A 109 8.24 10.89 -7.51
C THR A 109 9.42 11.52 -8.23
N LEU A 110 9.21 12.09 -9.43
CA LEU A 110 10.29 12.77 -10.16
C LEU A 110 10.85 14.00 -9.41
N ARG A 111 9.98 14.81 -8.78
CA ARG A 111 10.41 15.96 -7.95
C ARG A 111 11.17 15.52 -6.70
N ALA A 112 10.71 14.46 -6.04
CA ALA A 112 11.41 13.87 -4.91
C ALA A 112 12.82 13.42 -5.30
N ILE A 113 12.94 12.68 -6.40
CA ILE A 113 14.23 12.23 -6.94
C ILE A 113 15.14 13.42 -7.31
N GLU A 114 14.58 14.48 -7.92
CA GLU A 114 15.35 15.66 -8.27
C GLU A 114 15.93 16.37 -7.03
N LYS A 115 15.16 16.44 -5.94
CA LYS A 115 15.59 17.12 -4.71
C LYS A 115 16.47 16.25 -3.81
N HIS A 116 16.20 14.95 -3.72
CA HIS A 116 16.83 14.04 -2.75
C HIS A 116 17.75 12.98 -3.38
N GLY A 117 17.88 12.97 -4.71
CA GLY A 117 18.65 11.97 -5.46
C GLY A 117 17.88 10.67 -5.72
N ALA A 118 16.97 10.28 -4.82
CA ALA A 118 16.13 9.09 -4.95
C ALA A 118 14.78 9.24 -4.23
N ALA A 119 13.89 8.28 -4.47
CA ALA A 119 12.68 8.02 -3.68
C ALA A 119 12.64 6.54 -3.29
N GLY A 120 12.22 6.26 -2.06
CA GLY A 120 12.15 4.92 -1.50
C GLY A 120 10.73 4.33 -1.57
N PHE A 121 10.65 3.02 -1.76
CA PHE A 121 9.43 2.24 -1.62
C PHE A 121 9.68 1.07 -0.67
N ILE A 122 8.80 0.91 0.31
CA ILE A 122 8.75 -0.28 1.16
C ILE A 122 7.52 -1.08 0.73
N VAL A 123 7.74 -2.25 0.13
CA VAL A 123 6.67 -3.05 -0.48
C VAL A 123 6.49 -4.36 0.28
N GLY A 124 5.42 -4.49 1.05
CA GLY A 124 5.02 -5.72 1.70
C GLY A 124 4.32 -6.66 0.72
N ILE A 125 4.90 -7.82 0.44
CA ILE A 125 4.41 -8.79 -0.54
C ILE A 125 3.90 -10.03 0.20
N GLY A 126 2.68 -10.46 -0.11
CA GLY A 126 2.08 -11.61 0.55
C GLY A 126 0.97 -12.28 -0.25
N THR A 127 0.27 -13.19 0.42
CA THR A 127 -0.92 -13.88 -0.10
C THR A 127 -2.14 -13.46 0.69
N ALA A 128 -3.30 -13.44 0.03
CA ALA A 128 -4.56 -13.13 0.67
C ALA A 128 -5.55 -14.28 0.51
N ILE A 129 -6.36 -14.51 1.54
CA ILE A 129 -7.55 -15.36 1.46
C ILE A 129 -8.72 -14.44 1.07
N PHE A 130 -9.48 -14.86 0.06
CA PHE A 130 -10.67 -14.16 -0.40
C PHE A 130 -11.90 -14.89 0.11
N ASN A 131 -12.89 -14.17 0.62
CA ASN A 131 -14.16 -14.78 1.01
C ASN A 131 -15.03 -15.01 -0.22
N ASP A 132 -15.54 -16.22 -0.40
CA ASP A 132 -16.53 -16.58 -1.42
C ASP A 132 -17.56 -17.59 -0.86
N GLU A 133 -18.71 -17.68 -1.52
CA GLU A 133 -19.93 -18.47 -1.33
C GLU A 133 -21.04 -17.78 -0.52
N ASP A 134 -20.79 -17.35 0.71
CA ASP A 134 -21.85 -16.81 1.59
C ASP A 134 -21.83 -15.27 1.74
N ARG A 135 -20.77 -14.61 1.26
CA ARG A 135 -20.49 -13.17 1.49
C ARG A 135 -20.56 -12.76 2.97
N GLY A 136 -20.41 -13.69 3.91
CA GLY A 136 -20.61 -13.43 5.35
C GLY A 136 -19.68 -12.34 5.89
N PHE A 137 -18.41 -12.33 5.46
CA PHE A 137 -17.48 -11.26 5.83
C PHE A 137 -17.90 -9.88 5.30
N GLN A 138 -18.44 -9.82 4.08
CA GLN A 138 -18.88 -8.56 3.48
C GLN A 138 -20.07 -7.99 4.26
N LEU A 139 -21.08 -8.82 4.55
CA LEU A 139 -22.26 -8.43 5.31
C LEU A 139 -21.88 -7.94 6.71
N TRP A 140 -21.02 -8.71 7.40
CA TRP A 140 -20.49 -8.31 8.70
C TRP A 140 -19.76 -6.96 8.67
N HIS A 141 -18.91 -6.72 7.65
CA HIS A 141 -18.20 -5.43 7.52
C HIS A 141 -19.17 -4.28 7.21
N ASP A 142 -20.18 -4.53 6.37
CA ASP A 142 -21.20 -3.54 6.02
C ASP A 142 -22.03 -3.16 7.26
N GLU A 143 -22.39 -4.11 8.12
CA GLU A 143 -23.02 -3.81 9.42
C GLU A 143 -22.08 -3.04 10.35
N LEU A 144 -20.82 -3.47 10.46
CA LEU A 144 -19.83 -2.87 11.35
C LEU A 144 -19.61 -1.38 11.07
N LYS A 145 -19.64 -0.98 9.79
CA LYS A 145 -19.39 0.40 9.34
C LYS A 145 -20.64 1.29 9.31
N GLY A 146 -21.80 0.77 9.74
CA GLY A 146 -23.07 1.50 9.84
C GLY A 146 -24.02 1.30 8.66
N GLY A 147 -23.90 0.20 7.92
CA GLY A 147 -24.74 -0.14 6.78
C GLY A 147 -24.10 0.15 5.42
N LEU A 148 -24.93 0.03 4.37
CA LEU A 148 -24.52 0.28 2.99
C LEU A 148 -24.36 1.78 2.73
N SER A 149 -23.35 2.12 1.94
CA SER A 149 -23.24 3.47 1.37
C SER A 149 -24.20 3.65 0.18
N LYS A 150 -24.55 4.91 -0.12
CA LYS A 150 -25.31 5.26 -1.34
C LYS A 150 -24.70 4.68 -2.61
N TYR A 151 -23.37 4.64 -2.69
CA TYR A 151 -22.66 4.02 -3.82
C TYR A 151 -22.91 2.51 -3.91
N GLU A 152 -22.98 1.82 -2.77
CA GLU A 152 -23.28 0.39 -2.71
C GLU A 152 -24.74 0.11 -3.07
N GLU A 153 -25.68 0.95 -2.63
CA GLU A 153 -27.10 0.90 -3.03
C GLU A 153 -27.26 1.09 -4.55
N GLU A 154 -26.65 2.13 -5.12
CA GLU A 154 -26.62 2.38 -6.57
C GLU A 154 -25.97 1.23 -7.35
N ARG A 155 -24.94 0.59 -6.79
CA ARG A 155 -24.31 -0.60 -7.38
C ARG A 155 -25.25 -1.81 -7.39
N ILE A 156 -26.01 -1.99 -6.32
CA ILE A 156 -26.99 -3.09 -6.20
C ILE A 156 -28.14 -2.85 -7.19
N SER A 157 -28.68 -1.63 -7.27
CA SER A 157 -29.79 -1.31 -8.18
C SER A 157 -29.43 -1.56 -9.65
N ARG A 158 -28.19 -1.25 -10.06
CA ARG A 158 -27.67 -1.55 -11.41
C ARG A 158 -27.18 -3.00 -11.60
N ARG A 159 -27.40 -3.88 -10.62
CA ARG A 159 -26.99 -5.30 -10.63
C ARG A 159 -25.50 -5.52 -10.92
N ALA A 160 -24.64 -4.58 -10.55
CA ALA A 160 -23.20 -4.69 -10.78
C ALA A 160 -22.56 -5.55 -9.69
N PRO A 161 -21.64 -6.49 -10.02
CA PRO A 161 -21.01 -7.35 -9.01
C PRO A 161 -20.15 -6.55 -8.03
N SER A 162 -20.14 -6.99 -6.76
CA SER A 162 -19.19 -6.47 -5.76
C SER A 162 -17.89 -7.25 -5.84
N ARG A 163 -16.77 -6.57 -5.58
CA ARG A 163 -15.46 -7.22 -5.46
C ARG A 163 -15.45 -8.15 -4.25
N LEU A 164 -14.78 -9.31 -4.38
CA LEU A 164 -14.54 -10.19 -3.24
C LEU A 164 -13.73 -9.47 -2.17
N ARG A 165 -14.09 -9.71 -0.91
CA ARG A 165 -13.38 -9.16 0.25
C ARG A 165 -12.25 -10.09 0.64
N LYS A 166 -11.16 -9.51 1.12
CA LYS A 166 -9.98 -10.22 1.61
C LYS A 166 -10.17 -10.42 3.11
N THR A 167 -10.07 -11.64 3.60
CA THR A 167 -10.30 -11.96 5.02
C THR A 167 -9.01 -12.10 5.79
N ASN A 168 -7.96 -12.54 5.12
CA ASN A 168 -6.66 -12.76 5.73
C ASN A 168 -5.56 -12.33 4.77
N PHE A 169 -4.44 -11.93 5.34
CA PHE A 169 -3.22 -11.67 4.61
C PHE A 169 -2.05 -12.33 5.33
N THR A 170 -1.23 -13.05 4.58
CA THR A 170 0.05 -13.56 5.07
C THR A 170 1.16 -12.82 4.35
N LEU A 171 1.84 -11.93 5.07
CA LEU A 171 3.05 -11.25 4.60
C LEU A 171 4.15 -12.30 4.44
N LYS A 172 4.80 -12.30 3.28
CA LYS A 172 5.88 -13.23 2.95
C LYS A 172 7.21 -12.54 2.81
N GLU A 173 7.21 -11.36 2.21
CA GLU A 173 8.42 -10.59 1.98
C GLU A 173 8.15 -9.11 2.21
N ILE A 174 9.15 -8.36 2.63
CA ILE A 174 9.16 -6.89 2.50
C ILE A 174 10.34 -6.54 1.61
N TRP A 175 10.07 -5.87 0.50
CA TRP A 175 11.09 -5.37 -0.41
C TRP A 175 11.39 -3.91 -0.09
N ILE A 176 12.68 -3.59 0.07
CA ILE A 176 13.17 -2.22 0.16
C ILE A 176 13.67 -1.84 -1.22
N ILE A 177 13.06 -0.84 -1.85
CA ILE A 177 13.36 -0.42 -3.22
C ILE A 177 13.78 1.04 -3.20
N GLU A 178 14.92 1.34 -3.81
CA GLU A 178 15.36 2.71 -4.05
C GLU A 178 15.21 3.01 -5.54
N ILE A 179 14.55 4.13 -5.87
CA ILE A 179 14.31 4.54 -7.25
C ILE A 179 15.03 5.85 -7.51
N ASP A 180 16.01 5.80 -8.40
CA ASP A 180 16.72 6.97 -8.92
C ASP A 180 16.09 7.48 -10.23
N LYS A 181 16.68 8.54 -10.80
CA LYS A 181 16.22 9.14 -12.05
C LYS A 181 16.28 8.18 -13.24
N LYS A 182 17.25 7.25 -13.28
CA LYS A 182 17.42 6.30 -14.39
C LYS A 182 16.33 5.24 -14.33
N LEU A 183 16.12 4.63 -13.16
CA LEU A 183 15.08 3.63 -12.96
C LEU A 183 13.69 4.23 -13.18
N CYS A 184 13.42 5.41 -12.60
CA CYS A 184 12.11 6.06 -12.72
C CYS A 184 11.66 6.32 -14.17
N LYS A 185 12.59 6.64 -15.08
CA LYS A 185 12.30 6.84 -16.51
C LYS A 185 11.81 5.56 -17.20
N ASN A 186 12.25 4.40 -16.73
CA ASN A 186 11.90 3.10 -17.30
C ASN A 186 10.64 2.50 -16.67
N LEU A 187 10.09 3.12 -15.63
CA LEU A 187 8.85 2.66 -15.00
C LEU A 187 7.64 3.01 -15.85
N GLY A 188 6.71 2.06 -15.91
CA GLY A 188 5.38 2.29 -16.48
C GLY A 188 4.55 3.28 -15.66
N THR A 189 3.38 3.62 -16.20
CA THR A 189 2.38 4.46 -15.54
C THR A 189 1.11 3.67 -15.25
N PHE A 190 0.43 4.05 -14.17
CA PHE A 190 -0.93 3.59 -13.87
C PHE A 190 -1.88 4.78 -13.88
N MET A 191 -3.10 4.57 -14.38
CA MET A 191 -4.17 5.58 -14.44
C MET A 191 -3.84 6.81 -15.31
N GLU A 192 -2.89 6.71 -16.21
CA GLU A 192 -2.66 7.76 -17.22
C GLU A 192 -3.87 7.85 -18.17
N GLY A 193 -4.40 9.07 -18.34
CA GLY A 193 -5.60 9.32 -19.15
C GLY A 193 -6.94 9.02 -18.46
N PHE A 194 -6.96 8.57 -17.20
CA PHE A 194 -8.19 8.34 -16.44
C PHE A 194 -8.80 9.66 -15.94
N ARG A 195 -10.09 9.66 -15.57
CA ARG A 195 -10.76 10.80 -14.93
C ARG A 195 -11.31 10.46 -13.55
N ASN A 196 -11.36 11.45 -12.69
CA ASN A 196 -12.05 11.39 -11.39
C ASN A 196 -13.56 11.49 -11.58
N LYS A 197 -14.33 11.27 -10.49
CA LYS A 197 -15.81 11.34 -10.52
C LYS A 197 -16.32 12.73 -10.95
N ASP A 198 -15.58 13.79 -10.63
CA ASP A 198 -15.85 15.18 -11.03
C ASP A 198 -15.40 15.51 -12.47
N GLY A 199 -14.91 14.52 -13.22
CA GLY A 199 -14.41 14.69 -14.58
C GLY A 199 -12.99 15.23 -14.69
N SER A 200 -12.35 15.62 -13.59
CA SER A 200 -10.95 16.10 -13.60
C SER A 200 -9.97 14.98 -13.99
N PRO A 201 -8.86 15.28 -14.70
CA PRO A 201 -7.86 14.26 -15.02
C PRO A 201 -7.28 13.62 -13.75
N ARG A 202 -7.22 12.29 -13.75
CA ARG A 202 -6.58 11.53 -12.69
C ARG A 202 -5.07 11.54 -12.91
N LYS A 203 -4.33 11.72 -11.82
CA LYS A 203 -2.87 11.76 -11.85
C LYS A 203 -2.30 10.36 -12.09
N ALA A 204 -1.36 10.28 -13.03
CA ALA A 204 -0.66 9.04 -13.34
C ALA A 204 0.27 8.68 -12.18
N LYS A 205 0.22 7.43 -11.75
CA LYS A 205 1.10 6.88 -10.72
C LYS A 205 2.28 6.17 -11.36
N VAL A 206 3.43 6.13 -10.69
CA VAL A 206 4.49 5.18 -11.07
C VAL A 206 3.99 3.76 -10.92
N MET A 207 4.28 2.89 -11.88
CA MET A 207 4.00 1.47 -11.80
C MET A 207 5.30 0.73 -11.53
N LEU A 208 5.41 0.14 -10.34
CA LEU A 208 6.51 -0.76 -10.02
C LEU A 208 6.18 -2.12 -10.65
N ASP A 209 7.10 -2.65 -11.44
CA ASP A 209 7.03 -4.01 -11.96
C ASP A 209 8.06 -4.86 -11.22
N LEU A 210 7.60 -5.68 -10.27
CA LEU A 210 8.44 -6.49 -9.40
C LEU A 210 9.22 -7.58 -10.16
N ASN A 211 8.90 -7.87 -11.42
CA ASN A 211 9.73 -8.74 -12.27
C ASN A 211 10.92 -7.99 -12.89
N ASN A 212 10.84 -6.67 -12.98
CA ASN A 212 11.80 -5.81 -13.67
C ASN A 212 12.51 -4.84 -12.71
N ILE A 213 12.31 -5.01 -11.40
CA ILE A 213 12.93 -4.21 -10.35
C ILE A 213 13.57 -5.16 -9.34
N GLU A 214 14.82 -4.91 -9.01
CA GLU A 214 15.50 -5.58 -7.91
C GLU A 214 15.42 -4.72 -6.65
N PRO A 215 15.02 -5.28 -5.50
CA PRO A 215 15.10 -4.55 -4.25
C PRO A 215 16.57 -4.38 -3.84
N ILE A 216 16.88 -3.29 -3.16
CA ILE A 216 18.22 -3.10 -2.57
C ILE A 216 18.46 -4.10 -1.44
N ASP A 217 17.39 -4.52 -0.74
CA ASP A 217 17.39 -5.60 0.23
C ASP A 217 15.95 -6.08 0.49
N LYS A 218 15.79 -7.24 1.10
CA LYS A 218 14.47 -7.80 1.43
C LYS A 218 14.47 -8.55 2.77
N ILE A 219 13.33 -8.49 3.43
CA ILE A 219 13.00 -9.34 4.59
C ILE A 219 12.17 -10.51 4.09
N VAL A 220 12.45 -11.71 4.56
CA VAL A 220 11.67 -12.92 4.26
C VAL A 220 11.11 -13.46 5.57
N PHE A 221 9.80 -13.69 5.60
CA PHE A 221 9.11 -14.24 6.77
C PHE A 221 8.87 -15.75 6.59
N SER A 222 9.17 -16.52 7.64
CA SER A 222 8.85 -17.95 7.73
C SER A 222 7.35 -18.19 7.91
#